data_AF-A0A2U8E193-F1
#
_entry.id   AF-A0A2U8E193-F1
#
_cell.length_a   1.000
_cell.length_b   1.000
_cell.length_c   1.000
_cell.angle_alpha   90.00
_cell.angle_beta   90.00
_cell.angle_gamma   90.00
#
_symmetry.space_group_name_H-M   'P 1'
#
loop_
_entity.id
_entity.type
_entity.pdbx_description
1 polymer ?
#
loop_
_entity_poly.entity_id
_entity_poly.type
_entity_poly.pdbx_seq_one_letter_code
_entity_poly.pdbx_strand_id
1 'polypeptide(L)'
;MLFIGILLVCAGCRKNPYDQKISAANQEELNRWLSFNTHRLSVREIEEINNSMREIRISFMLQDAKKSKSNETLNRLLCEKINGLPLKEMVVMGYELQIGRYEVERLRLVGDLHHKNKLKTRPGDLDSERFLREQKEMVSEQIGTFDSRIERCKTRIKELCEKFAMPDPATDYTPPERISTGES
;
A
#
# COMPACT_ATOMS: atom_id res chain seq x y z
N MET A 1 -49.13 -40.91 -10.32
CA MET A 1 -47.86 -40.83 -9.57
C MET A 1 -47.06 -39.64 -10.10
N LEU A 2 -47.01 -38.57 -9.32
CA LEU A 2 -46.41 -37.29 -9.69
C LEU A 2 -44.95 -37.31 -9.22
N PHE A 3 -44.00 -37.55 -10.14
CA PHE A 3 -42.57 -37.40 -9.85
C PHE A 3 -42.22 -35.91 -9.87
N ILE A 4 -42.34 -35.25 -8.72
CA ILE A 4 -41.76 -33.93 -8.50
C ILE A 4 -40.25 -34.14 -8.35
N GLY A 5 -39.55 -33.98 -9.47
CA GLY A 5 -38.09 -33.89 -9.50
C GLY A 5 -37.66 -32.63 -8.77
N ILE A 6 -37.28 -32.79 -7.50
CA ILE A 6 -36.57 -31.79 -6.72
C ILE A 6 -35.20 -31.61 -7.40
N LEU A 7 -35.15 -30.63 -8.29
CA LEU A 7 -33.94 -30.14 -8.93
C LEU A 7 -33.17 -29.40 -7.84
N LEU A 8 -32.32 -30.15 -7.14
CA LEU A 8 -31.43 -29.69 -6.09
C LEU A 8 -30.56 -28.57 -6.65
N VAL A 9 -30.92 -27.33 -6.31
CA VAL A 9 -30.12 -26.13 -6.53
C VAL A 9 -28.90 -26.25 -5.62
N CYS A 10 -27.90 -27.03 -6.04
CA CYS A 10 -26.52 -26.88 -5.60
C CYS A 10 -25.97 -25.59 -6.22
N ALA A 11 -26.59 -24.44 -5.91
CA ALA A 11 -25.96 -23.14 -6.05
C ALA A 11 -24.81 -23.13 -5.04
N GLY A 12 -23.70 -23.75 -5.44
CA GLY A 12 -22.49 -23.79 -4.64
C GLY A 12 -22.11 -22.37 -4.30
N CYS A 13 -22.23 -22.01 -3.02
CA CYS A 13 -21.66 -20.81 -2.44
C CYS A 13 -20.16 -20.82 -2.76
N ARG A 14 -19.78 -20.27 -3.93
CA ARG A 14 -18.39 -20.15 -4.31
C ARG A 14 -17.76 -19.18 -3.32
N LYS A 15 -16.87 -19.68 -2.47
CA LYS A 15 -16.14 -18.88 -1.46
C LYS A 15 -15.56 -17.62 -2.11
N ASN A 16 -15.77 -16.47 -1.49
CA ASN A 16 -15.24 -15.20 -1.94
C ASN A 16 -13.72 -15.32 -2.15
N PRO A 17 -13.16 -14.90 -3.31
CA PRO A 17 -11.71 -14.94 -3.55
C PRO A 17 -10.89 -14.26 -2.44
N TYR A 18 -11.44 -13.21 -1.81
CA TYR A 18 -10.78 -12.47 -0.74
C TYR A 18 -10.55 -13.27 0.55
N ASP A 19 -11.38 -14.28 0.82
CA ASP A 19 -11.23 -15.18 1.97
C ASP A 19 -10.34 -16.39 1.66
N GLN A 20 -9.93 -16.56 0.41
CA GLN A 20 -9.04 -17.66 0.04
C GLN A 20 -7.61 -17.35 0.44
N LYS A 21 -6.94 -18.37 0.99
CA LYS A 21 -5.52 -18.30 1.30
C LYS A 21 -4.71 -18.34 0.00
N ILE A 22 -3.71 -17.49 -0.08
CA ILE A 22 -2.77 -17.42 -1.19
C ILE A 22 -1.85 -18.64 -1.13
N SER A 23 -1.76 -19.38 -2.24
CA SER A 23 -0.74 -20.43 -2.41
C SER A 23 0.48 -19.81 -3.09
N ALA A 24 1.55 -19.62 -2.34
CA ALA A 24 2.78 -18.98 -2.81
C ALA A 24 4.02 -19.64 -2.18
N ALA A 25 4.13 -20.97 -2.24
CA ALA A 25 5.38 -21.62 -1.77
C ALA A 25 6.58 -21.23 -2.64
N ASN A 26 6.33 -20.84 -3.89
CA ASN A 26 7.27 -20.30 -4.87
C ASN A 26 6.52 -19.41 -5.89
N GLN A 27 7.27 -18.81 -6.81
CA GLN A 27 6.71 -17.86 -7.78
C GLN A 27 5.76 -18.55 -8.78
N GLU A 28 6.06 -19.79 -9.17
CA GLU A 28 5.24 -20.57 -10.10
C GLU A 28 3.86 -20.87 -9.51
N GLU A 29 3.81 -21.26 -8.23
CA GLU A 29 2.56 -21.48 -7.50
C GLU A 29 1.78 -20.19 -7.32
N LEU A 30 2.43 -19.08 -6.98
CA LEU A 30 1.78 -17.77 -6.90
C LEU A 30 1.14 -17.39 -8.23
N ASN A 31 1.86 -17.54 -9.34
CA ASN A 31 1.34 -17.23 -10.68
C ASN A 31 0.16 -18.12 -11.07
N ARG A 32 0.21 -19.41 -10.69
CA ARG A 32 -0.89 -20.35 -10.89
C ARG A 32 -2.12 -19.96 -10.06
N TRP A 33 -1.90 -19.62 -8.79
CA TRP A 33 -2.96 -19.18 -7.88
C TRP A 33 -3.63 -17.90 -8.39
N LEU A 34 -2.84 -16.93 -8.85
CA LEU A 34 -3.34 -15.69 -9.44
C LEU A 34 -4.16 -15.98 -10.69
N SER A 35 -3.62 -16.71 -11.67
CA SER A 35 -4.33 -17.07 -12.90
C SER A 35 -5.66 -17.78 -12.63
N PHE A 36 -5.71 -18.63 -11.60
CA PHE A 36 -6.93 -19.33 -11.20
C PHE A 36 -7.93 -18.41 -10.50
N ASN A 37 -7.52 -17.36 -9.78
CA ASN A 37 -8.46 -16.53 -9.02
C ASN A 37 -8.86 -15.23 -9.73
N THR A 38 -8.03 -14.71 -10.65
CA THR A 38 -8.25 -13.43 -11.33
C THR A 38 -9.49 -13.41 -12.21
N HIS A 39 -9.89 -14.55 -12.80
CA HIS A 39 -11.13 -14.62 -13.60
C HIS A 39 -12.41 -14.35 -12.80
N ARG A 40 -12.33 -14.35 -11.47
CA ARG A 40 -13.44 -14.09 -10.53
C ARG A 40 -13.43 -12.65 -9.98
N LEU A 41 -12.45 -11.86 -10.39
CA LEU A 41 -12.19 -10.51 -9.89
C LEU A 41 -12.45 -9.51 -11.01
N SER A 42 -12.91 -8.32 -10.63
CA SER A 42 -12.99 -7.19 -11.55
C SER A 42 -11.60 -6.66 -11.90
N VAL A 43 -11.50 -5.93 -13.01
CA VAL A 43 -10.24 -5.28 -13.45
C VAL A 43 -9.64 -4.42 -12.33
N ARG A 44 -10.49 -3.68 -11.61
CA ARG A 44 -10.07 -2.83 -10.48
C ARG A 44 -9.47 -3.63 -9.33
N GLU A 45 -10.07 -4.78 -8.99
CA GLU A 45 -9.56 -5.64 -7.93
C GLU A 45 -8.23 -6.30 -8.32
N ILE A 46 -8.08 -6.68 -9.59
CA ILE A 46 -6.81 -7.20 -10.12
C ILE A 46 -5.70 -6.14 -10.03
N GLU A 47 -6.02 -4.89 -10.38
CA GLU A 47 -5.08 -3.77 -10.26
C GLU A 47 -4.69 -3.51 -8.80
N GLU A 48 -5.66 -3.53 -7.88
CA GLU A 48 -5.44 -3.38 -6.43
C GLU A 48 -4.51 -4.47 -5.88
N ILE A 49 -4.69 -5.71 -6.30
CA ILE A 49 -3.82 -6.85 -5.93
C ILE A 49 -2.40 -6.65 -6.47
N ASN A 50 -2.26 -6.28 -7.74
CA ASN A 50 -0.96 -6.04 -8.35
C ASN A 50 -0.21 -4.87 -7.69
N ASN A 51 -0.93 -3.80 -7.36
CA ASN A 51 -0.37 -2.66 -6.64
C ASN A 51 0.06 -3.07 -5.22
N SER A 52 -0.74 -3.86 -4.51
CA SER A 52 -0.39 -4.36 -3.17
C SER A 52 0.88 -5.21 -3.19
N MET A 53 0.99 -6.16 -4.13
CA MET A 53 2.22 -6.94 -4.31
C MET A 53 3.44 -6.09 -4.69
N ARG A 54 3.23 -4.98 -5.44
CA ARG A 54 4.30 -4.04 -5.77
C ARG A 54 4.80 -3.30 -4.53
N GLU A 55 3.89 -2.79 -3.70
CA GLU A 55 4.25 -2.07 -2.47
C GLU A 55 4.97 -2.98 -1.47
N ILE A 56 4.56 -4.26 -1.37
CA ILE A 56 5.29 -5.27 -0.58
C ILE A 56 6.71 -5.49 -1.11
N ARG A 57 6.91 -5.55 -2.44
CA ARG A 57 8.28 -5.63 -3.00
C ARG A 57 9.09 -4.38 -2.71
N ILE A 58 8.49 -3.19 -2.84
CA ILE A 58 9.15 -1.91 -2.55
C ILE A 58 9.61 -1.87 -1.08
N SER A 59 8.81 -2.36 -0.14
CA SER A 59 9.20 -2.35 1.28
C SER A 59 10.45 -3.19 1.54
N PHE A 60 10.62 -4.35 0.88
CA PHE A 60 11.85 -5.14 0.97
C PHE A 60 13.06 -4.45 0.34
N MET A 61 12.86 -3.70 -0.74
CA MET A 61 13.94 -2.92 -1.36
C MET A 61 14.42 -1.80 -0.42
N LEU A 62 13.50 -1.17 0.31
CA LEU A 62 13.81 -0.08 1.24
C LEU A 62 14.43 -0.58 2.55
N GLN A 63 13.96 -1.69 3.11
CA GLN A 63 14.47 -2.24 4.37
C GLN A 63 15.82 -2.93 4.22
N ASP A 64 16.01 -3.66 3.12
CA ASP A 64 17.11 -4.61 2.97
C ASP A 64 17.95 -4.29 1.71
N ALA A 65 18.33 -3.01 1.55
CA ALA A 65 19.09 -2.50 0.40
C ALA A 65 20.37 -3.30 0.07
N LYS A 66 20.91 -4.07 1.03
CA LYS A 66 22.07 -4.95 0.85
C LYS A 66 21.72 -6.37 0.37
N LYS A 67 20.55 -6.91 0.72
CA LYS A 67 20.11 -8.29 0.39
C LYS A 67 19.20 -8.36 -0.84
N SER A 68 18.47 -7.30 -1.14
CA SER A 68 17.47 -7.23 -2.21
C SER A 68 18.05 -6.94 -3.60
N LYS A 69 19.19 -7.55 -3.96
CA LYS A 69 19.91 -7.20 -5.21
C LYS A 69 19.36 -7.89 -6.46
N SER A 70 18.61 -8.98 -6.33
CA SER A 70 18.05 -9.72 -7.46
C SER A 70 16.53 -9.84 -7.40
N ASN A 71 15.90 -9.90 -8.57
CA ASN A 71 14.44 -10.07 -8.68
C ASN A 71 13.99 -11.42 -8.11
N GLU A 72 14.81 -12.47 -8.23
CA GLU A 72 14.53 -13.79 -7.65
C GLU A 72 14.46 -13.70 -6.11
N THR A 73 15.38 -12.94 -5.51
CA THR A 73 15.38 -12.75 -4.05
C THR A 73 14.14 -12.01 -3.58
N LEU A 74 13.74 -10.94 -4.29
CA LEU A 74 12.52 -10.18 -3.99
C LEU A 74 11.25 -11.03 -4.16
N ASN A 75 11.19 -11.85 -5.21
CA ASN A 75 10.05 -12.74 -5.44
C ASN A 75 9.95 -13.83 -4.37
N ARG A 76 11.08 -14.39 -3.93
CA ARG A 76 11.11 -15.34 -2.81
C ARG A 76 10.61 -14.69 -1.51
N LEU A 77 11.12 -13.51 -1.16
CA LEU A 77 10.68 -12.77 0.03
C LEU A 77 9.18 -12.42 -0.03
N LEU A 78 8.68 -12.04 -1.21
CA LEU A 78 7.24 -11.82 -1.41
C LEU A 78 6.45 -13.10 -1.15
N CYS A 79 6.85 -14.22 -1.76
CA CYS A 79 6.20 -15.51 -1.58
C CYS A 79 6.18 -15.91 -0.09
N GLU A 80 7.32 -15.86 0.59
CA GLU A 80 7.44 -16.13 2.04
C GLU A 80 6.52 -15.24 2.87
N LYS A 81 6.37 -13.96 2.51
CA LYS A 81 5.56 -13.00 3.25
C LYS A 81 4.05 -13.22 3.09
N ILE A 82 3.58 -13.62 1.90
CA ILE A 82 2.14 -13.69 1.60
C ILE A 82 1.58 -15.12 1.60
N ASN A 83 2.43 -16.14 1.58
CA ASN A 83 1.99 -17.52 1.52
C ASN A 83 1.12 -17.88 2.73
N GLY A 84 -0.06 -18.44 2.47
CA GLY A 84 -1.02 -18.83 3.50
C GLY A 84 -1.87 -17.69 4.06
N LEU A 85 -1.58 -16.43 3.72
CA LEU A 85 -2.43 -15.30 4.09
C LEU A 85 -3.71 -15.28 3.24
N PRO A 86 -4.86 -14.92 3.81
CA PRO A 86 -6.03 -14.53 3.04
C PRO A 86 -5.71 -13.36 2.09
N LEU A 87 -6.28 -13.38 0.89
CA LEU A 87 -6.06 -12.31 -0.10
C LEU A 87 -6.42 -10.92 0.45
N LYS A 88 -7.47 -10.81 1.25
CA LYS A 88 -7.86 -9.55 1.92
C LYS A 88 -6.77 -8.98 2.82
N GLU A 89 -6.07 -9.82 3.57
CA GLU A 89 -4.99 -9.37 4.47
C GLU A 89 -3.78 -8.90 3.67
N MET A 90 -3.46 -9.57 2.56
CA MET A 90 -2.38 -9.13 1.66
C MET A 90 -2.68 -7.77 1.01
N VAL A 91 -3.94 -7.51 0.63
CA VAL A 91 -4.34 -6.21 0.07
C VAL A 91 -4.26 -5.11 1.13
N VAL A 92 -4.76 -5.35 2.35
CA VAL A 92 -4.64 -4.39 3.46
C VAL A 92 -3.18 -4.07 3.76
N MET A 93 -2.33 -5.09 3.86
CA MET A 93 -0.88 -4.92 4.05
C MET A 93 -0.24 -4.05 2.95
N GLY A 94 -0.66 -4.22 1.69
CA GLY A 94 -0.21 -3.38 0.58
C GLY A 94 -0.54 -1.90 0.79
N TYR A 95 -1.74 -1.59 1.26
CA TYR A 95 -2.15 -0.22 1.58
C TYR A 95 -1.44 0.35 2.80
N GLU A 96 -1.20 -0.43 3.85
CA GLU A 96 -0.43 0.00 5.03
C GLU A 96 0.99 0.39 4.65
N LEU A 97 1.66 -0.44 3.84
CA LEU A 97 3.00 -0.14 3.34
C LEU A 97 3.02 1.11 2.46
N GLN A 98 1.98 1.28 1.64
CA GLN A 98 1.82 2.47 0.81
C GLN A 98 1.62 3.74 1.66
N ILE A 99 0.81 3.67 2.73
CA ILE A 99 0.65 4.76 3.70
C ILE A 99 2.00 5.10 4.33
N GLY A 100 2.72 4.12 4.87
CA GLY A 100 4.02 4.35 5.49
C GLY A 100 5.01 5.02 4.53
N ARG A 101 5.05 4.59 3.26
CA ARG A 101 5.88 5.23 2.23
C ARG A 101 5.47 6.68 1.96
N TYR A 102 4.17 6.97 1.86
CA TYR A 102 3.68 8.34 1.69
C TYR A 102 3.93 9.22 2.91
N GLU A 103 3.83 8.67 4.13
CA GLU A 103 4.14 9.40 5.36
C GLU A 103 5.61 9.81 5.43
N VAL A 104 6.53 8.90 5.07
CA VAL A 104 7.97 9.22 4.99
C VAL A 104 8.24 10.36 4.01
N GLU A 105 7.67 10.28 2.81
CA GLU A 105 7.88 11.31 1.78
C GLU A 105 7.23 12.65 2.17
N ARG A 106 6.04 12.61 2.76
CA ARG A 106 5.38 13.78 3.32
C ARG A 106 6.24 14.43 4.42
N LEU A 107 6.78 13.65 5.36
CA LEU A 107 7.63 14.16 6.43
C LEU A 107 8.91 14.80 5.88
N ARG A 108 9.50 14.22 4.83
CA ARG A 108 10.64 14.81 4.11
C ARG A 108 10.30 16.21 3.56
N LEU A 109 9.14 16.36 2.91
CA LEU A 109 8.67 17.64 2.38
C LEU A 109 8.33 18.66 3.48
N VAL A 110 7.76 18.22 4.60
CA VAL A 110 7.52 19.07 5.77
C VAL A 110 8.85 19.61 6.32
N GLY A 111 9.88 18.76 6.38
CA GLY A 111 11.24 19.18 6.75
C GLY A 111 11.83 20.22 5.79
N ASP A 112 11.69 20.00 4.48
CA ASP A 112 12.14 20.95 3.45
C ASP A 112 11.39 22.29 3.54
N LEU A 113 10.07 22.27 3.70
CA LEU A 113 9.28 23.50 3.89
C LEU A 113 9.71 24.26 5.16
N HIS A 114 9.94 23.54 6.26
CA HIS A 114 10.44 24.13 7.49
C HIS A 114 11.81 24.79 7.29
N HIS A 115 12.72 24.17 6.54
CA HIS A 115 13.99 24.75 6.16
C HIS A 115 13.81 26.02 5.31
N LYS A 116 13.02 25.95 4.23
CA LYS A 116 12.73 27.10 3.35
C LYS A 116 12.09 28.28 4.10
N ASN A 117 11.30 28.01 5.12
CA ASN A 117 10.71 29.05 5.97
C ASN A 117 11.73 29.82 6.81
N LYS A 118 12.91 29.25 7.06
CA LYS A 118 14.03 29.95 7.74
C LYS A 118 14.88 30.79 6.79
N LEU A 119 14.79 30.55 5.49
CA LEU A 119 15.55 31.31 4.49
C LEU A 119 15.01 32.75 4.40
N LYS A 120 15.93 33.71 4.36
CA LYS A 120 15.66 35.13 4.15
C LYS A 120 16.43 35.61 2.94
N THR A 121 15.79 36.44 2.14
CA THR A 121 16.39 37.13 1.00
C THR A 121 17.01 38.44 1.46
N ARG A 122 17.83 39.05 0.59
CA ARG A 122 18.35 40.39 0.85
C ARG A 122 17.21 41.42 0.75
N PRO A 123 17.19 42.46 1.59
CA PRO A 123 16.18 43.51 1.48
C PRO A 123 16.16 44.12 0.06
N GLY A 124 14.99 44.16 -0.56
CA GLY A 124 14.79 44.71 -1.92
C GLY A 124 15.05 43.72 -3.07
N ASP A 125 15.47 42.48 -2.78
CA ASP A 125 15.61 41.43 -3.79
C ASP A 125 14.26 40.73 -4.04
N LEU A 126 13.39 41.42 -4.78
CA LEU A 126 12.02 40.98 -5.07
C LEU A 126 11.96 39.68 -5.89
N ASP A 127 12.96 39.44 -6.74
CA ASP A 127 13.01 38.23 -7.57
C ASP A 127 13.29 36.99 -6.73
N SER A 128 14.28 37.08 -5.83
CA SER A 128 14.55 36.01 -4.86
C SER A 128 13.36 35.78 -3.92
N GLU A 129 12.67 36.84 -3.49
CA GLU A 129 11.48 36.73 -2.63
C GLU A 129 10.34 36.00 -3.32
N ARG A 130 10.10 36.32 -4.60
CA ARG A 130 9.09 35.65 -5.42
C ARG A 130 9.44 34.18 -5.61
N PHE A 131 10.67 33.89 -6.02
CA PHE A 131 11.13 32.51 -6.25
C PHE A 131 11.04 31.66 -4.98
N LEU A 132 11.44 32.20 -3.81
CA LEU A 132 11.33 31.49 -2.54
C LEU A 132 9.87 31.22 -2.16
N ARG A 133 8.95 32.14 -2.47
CA ARG A 133 7.51 31.97 -2.25
C ARG A 133 6.93 30.86 -3.13
N GLU A 134 7.23 30.89 -4.42
CA GLU A 134 6.78 29.88 -5.38
C GLU A 134 7.26 28.47 -4.97
N GLN A 135 8.51 28.35 -4.50
CA GLN A 135 9.00 27.07 -3.96
C GLN A 135 8.23 26.60 -2.72
N LYS A 136 7.90 27.51 -1.79
CA LYS A 136 7.11 27.17 -0.59
C LYS A 136 5.70 26.73 -0.96
N GLU A 137 5.08 27.40 -1.92
CA GLU A 137 3.76 27.04 -2.46
C GLU A 137 3.79 25.65 -3.08
N MET A 138 4.76 25.38 -3.98
CA MET A 138 4.92 24.07 -4.62
C MET A 138 5.11 22.93 -3.61
N VAL A 139 5.97 23.11 -2.60
CA VAL A 139 6.17 22.09 -1.56
C VAL A 139 4.89 21.89 -0.73
N SER A 140 4.15 22.97 -0.45
CA SER A 140 2.87 22.89 0.30
C SER A 140 1.80 22.12 -0.49
N GLU A 141 1.70 22.34 -1.80
CA GLU A 141 0.80 21.59 -2.69
C GLU A 141 1.17 20.10 -2.76
N GLN A 142 2.46 19.79 -2.81
CA GLN A 142 2.93 18.40 -2.78
C GLN A 142 2.58 17.71 -1.45
N ILE A 143 2.72 18.40 -0.31
CA ILE A 143 2.29 17.90 1.00
C ILE A 143 0.79 17.57 0.97
N GLY A 144 -0.05 18.50 0.50
CA GLY A 144 -1.49 18.29 0.37
C GLY A 144 -1.87 17.12 -0.56
N THR A 145 -1.06 16.87 -1.60
CA THR A 145 -1.22 15.71 -2.48
C THR A 145 -0.95 14.40 -1.74
N PHE A 146 0.10 14.33 -0.92
CA PHE A 146 0.39 13.13 -0.12
C PHE A 146 -0.64 12.93 0.99
N ASP A 147 -1.10 13.99 1.65
CA ASP A 147 -2.21 13.92 2.62
C ASP A 147 -3.45 13.29 1.99
N SER A 148 -3.85 13.79 0.82
CA SER A 148 -5.00 13.23 0.08
C SER A 148 -4.80 11.78 -0.34
N ARG A 149 -3.56 11.36 -0.65
CA ARG A 149 -3.24 9.97 -0.99
C ARG A 149 -3.33 9.06 0.24
N ILE A 150 -2.77 9.49 1.37
CA ILE A 150 -2.82 8.77 2.64
C ILE A 150 -4.28 8.55 3.06
N GLU A 151 -5.11 9.59 3.03
CA GLU A 151 -6.51 9.47 3.42
C GLU A 151 -7.33 8.57 2.49
N ARG A 152 -7.03 8.53 1.18
CA ARG A 152 -7.63 7.56 0.26
C ARG A 152 -7.25 6.12 0.62
N CYS A 153 -5.98 5.86 0.96
CA CYS A 153 -5.54 4.54 1.38
C CYS A 153 -6.23 4.12 2.69
N LYS A 154 -6.29 5.01 3.70
CA LYS A 154 -6.98 4.74 4.97
C LYS A 154 -8.47 4.46 4.79
N THR A 155 -9.14 5.29 3.99
CA THR A 155 -10.56 5.08 3.66
C THR A 155 -10.75 3.71 3.02
N ARG A 156 -9.87 3.33 2.10
CA ARG A 156 -9.95 2.04 1.43
C ARG A 156 -9.70 0.86 2.38
N ILE A 157 -8.74 0.97 3.29
CA ILE A 157 -8.52 -0.04 4.35
C ILE A 157 -9.79 -0.21 5.18
N LYS A 158 -10.41 0.91 5.62
CA LYS A 158 -11.64 0.88 6.39
C LYS A 158 -12.78 0.17 5.65
N GLU A 159 -13.00 0.51 4.38
CA GLU A 159 -13.99 -0.17 3.52
C GLU A 159 -13.72 -1.68 3.43
N LEU A 160 -12.46 -2.09 3.28
CA LEU A 160 -12.09 -3.50 3.22
C LEU A 160 -12.34 -4.19 4.58
N CYS A 161 -11.98 -3.55 5.69
CA CYS A 161 -12.18 -4.11 7.02
C CYS A 161 -13.67 -4.28 7.35
N GLU A 162 -14.49 -3.28 7.04
CA GLU A 162 -15.95 -3.36 7.17
C GLU A 162 -16.54 -4.45 6.26
N LYS A 163 -16.14 -4.48 4.98
CA LYS A 163 -16.64 -5.45 3.99
C LYS A 163 -16.32 -6.89 4.36
N PHE A 164 -15.17 -7.14 5.00
CA PHE A 164 -14.69 -8.49 5.29
C PHE A 164 -14.61 -8.83 6.79
N ALA A 165 -15.19 -7.99 7.65
CA ALA A 165 -15.18 -8.10 9.10
C ALA A 165 -13.76 -8.35 9.67
N MET A 166 -12.78 -7.61 9.17
CA MET A 166 -11.40 -7.63 9.69
C MET A 166 -11.24 -6.60 10.82
N PRO A 167 -10.34 -6.82 11.78
CA PRO A 167 -9.98 -5.77 12.72
C PRO A 167 -9.39 -4.57 11.95
N ASP A 168 -9.76 -3.35 12.36
CA ASP A 168 -9.20 -2.14 11.78
C ASP A 168 -7.74 -2.01 12.25
N PRO A 169 -6.74 -2.06 11.35
CA PRO A 169 -5.35 -1.95 11.76
C PRO A 169 -5.01 -0.58 12.38
N ALA A 170 -5.86 0.44 12.17
CA ALA A 170 -5.66 1.77 12.75
C ALA A 170 -5.77 1.79 14.28
N THR A 171 -6.38 0.78 14.93
CA THR A 171 -6.42 0.72 16.41
C THR A 171 -5.05 0.42 17.02
N ASP A 172 -4.13 -0.19 16.25
CA ASP A 172 -2.81 -0.61 16.71
C ASP A 172 -1.65 0.11 16.01
N TYR A 173 -1.92 1.04 15.08
CA TYR A 173 -0.86 1.78 14.39
C TYR A 173 -0.15 2.75 15.33
N THR A 174 1.06 2.36 15.75
CA THR A 174 2.02 3.28 16.37
C THR A 174 2.91 3.81 15.24
N PRO A 175 2.92 5.12 14.95
CA PRO A 175 3.83 5.68 13.95
C PRO A 175 5.26 5.24 14.27
N PRO A 176 6.07 4.83 13.28
CA PRO A 176 7.46 4.46 13.54
C PRO A 176 8.14 5.62 14.26
N GLU A 177 8.71 5.35 15.44
CA GLU A 177 9.52 6.33 16.17
C GLU A 177 10.51 6.92 15.18
N ARG A 178 10.56 8.25 15.13
CA ARG A 178 11.45 8.98 14.21
C ARG A 178 12.81 8.30 14.26
N ILE A 179 13.28 7.81 13.11
CA ILE A 179 14.67 7.37 12.96
C ILE A 179 15.49 8.58 13.42
N SER A 180 16.10 8.47 14.60
CA SER A 180 16.99 9.47 15.14
C SER A 180 18.08 9.64 14.09
N THR A 181 17.98 10.71 13.31
CA THR A 181 19.08 11.17 12.49
C THR A 181 20.14 11.58 13.49
N GLY A 182 21.07 10.67 13.76
CA GLY A 182 22.24 10.92 14.58
C GLY A 182 23.03 12.04 13.94
N GLU A 183 22.68 13.28 14.28
CA GLU A 183 23.55 14.43 14.13
C GLU A 183 24.50 14.37 15.33
N SER A 184 25.69 13.85 15.05
CA SER A 184 26.89 14.05 15.87
C SER A 184 27.72 15.17 15.25
#